data_AF-A0A0M4E016-F1
#
_entry.id   AF-A0A0M4E016-F1
#
_cell.length_a   1.000
_cell.length_b   1.000
_cell.length_c   1.000
_cell.angle_alpha   90.00
_cell.angle_beta   90.00
_cell.angle_gamma   90.00
#
_symmetry.space_group_name_H-M   'P 1'
#
loop_
_entity.id
_entity.type
_entity.pdbx_description
1 polymer ?
#
loop_
_entity_poly.entity_id
_entity_poly.type
_entity_poly.pdbx_seq_one_letter_code
_entity_poly.pdbx_strand_id
1 'polypeptide(L)'
;MTNEPIRDEPSLFDALYEDDDAVVRALRAGARAESSDEEGTTALYLAAVHDRPGAVRLLLAAGADPDRASGPEGSDLPLCGAACGGHTEVVRALLAAGARPDLREEFGFMALRWAVGLGRAATVEALLAGGADPLLPGPQGEPMLVLGAQRGSPRTVRALLAYGAGAPGQEAVVDAALAEARRLAGVDVERELLRRLEEAYGPGLDALVRRDPVDGEETVTVELLRDGVPAAGADLHTGHAEIAALLEEAQGTTETTGAPGTPGTPGTPGTTDTADASDASDAPSASVTPSASGAPGIPGTPDAPDAPSASDAPGPPGAMPAGPPTPHG
;
A
#
# COMPACT_ATOMS: atom_id res chain seq x y z
N MET A 1 19.41 1.82 -52.79
CA MET A 1 19.30 1.50 -51.36
C MET A 1 19.41 2.82 -50.63
N THR A 2 18.29 3.38 -50.21
CA THR A 2 18.26 4.60 -49.40
C THR A 2 18.83 4.25 -48.04
N ASN A 3 20.00 4.80 -47.74
CA ASN A 3 20.60 4.77 -46.41
C ASN A 3 19.80 5.76 -45.56
N GLU A 4 18.62 5.34 -45.09
CA GLU A 4 17.96 6.08 -44.02
C GLU A 4 18.87 5.95 -42.79
N PRO A 5 19.21 7.07 -42.12
CA PRO A 5 19.91 6.99 -40.86
C PRO A 5 19.03 6.16 -39.93
N ILE A 6 19.61 5.14 -39.28
CA ILE A 6 19.00 4.56 -38.09
C ILE A 6 18.85 5.75 -37.15
N ARG A 7 17.64 6.28 -37.04
CA ARG A 7 17.32 7.23 -36.01
C ARG A 7 17.42 6.40 -34.74
N ASP A 8 18.41 6.68 -33.90
CA ASP A 8 18.35 6.31 -32.49
C ASP A 8 17.13 7.04 -31.93
N GLU A 9 15.94 6.48 -32.17
CA GLU A 9 14.71 6.94 -31.55
C GLU A 9 14.94 6.81 -30.05
N PRO A 10 14.91 7.90 -29.27
CA PRO A 10 15.24 7.84 -27.85
C PRO A 10 14.31 6.85 -27.18
N SER A 11 14.91 5.81 -26.58
CA SER A 11 14.17 4.77 -25.88
C SER A 11 13.32 5.41 -24.78
N LEU A 12 12.03 5.07 -24.75
CA LEU A 12 11.15 5.51 -23.68
C LEU A 12 11.65 5.05 -22.31
N PHE A 13 12.31 3.89 -22.25
CA PHE A 13 12.86 3.33 -21.02
C PHE A 13 14.10 4.09 -20.55
N ASP A 14 15.01 4.47 -21.46
CA ASP A 14 16.17 5.30 -21.09
C ASP A 14 15.71 6.66 -20.57
N ALA A 15 14.70 7.25 -21.23
CA ALA A 15 14.10 8.51 -20.82
C ALA A 15 13.50 8.48 -19.41
N LEU A 16 12.95 7.34 -18.95
CA LEU A 16 12.41 7.19 -17.59
C LEU A 16 13.48 7.27 -16.50
N TYR A 17 14.73 6.94 -16.83
CA TYR A 17 15.86 7.06 -15.90
C TYR A 17 16.47 8.46 -15.88
N GLU A 18 16.23 9.27 -16.91
CA GLU A 18 16.66 10.66 -17.01
C GLU A 18 15.70 11.61 -16.27
N ASP A 19 14.78 12.25 -16.99
CA ASP A 19 13.88 13.29 -16.50
C ASP A 19 12.58 13.35 -17.33
N ASP A 20 11.61 14.13 -16.86
CA ASP A 20 10.30 14.28 -17.52
C ASP A 20 10.42 14.88 -18.93
N ASP A 21 11.42 15.73 -19.19
CA ASP A 21 11.66 16.32 -20.51
C ASP A 21 12.15 15.27 -21.52
N ALA A 22 12.96 14.31 -21.09
CA ALA A 22 13.37 13.16 -21.87
C ALA A 22 12.15 12.31 -22.26
N VAL A 23 11.24 12.07 -21.31
CA VAL A 23 9.98 11.34 -21.58
C VAL A 23 9.13 12.09 -22.62
N VAL A 24 8.99 13.42 -22.48
CA VAL A 24 8.31 14.25 -23.49
C VAL A 24 8.97 14.15 -24.86
N ARG A 25 10.31 14.19 -24.94
CA ARG A 25 11.04 14.04 -26.20
C ARG A 25 10.79 12.68 -26.84
N ALA A 26 10.85 11.59 -26.08
CA ALA A 26 10.61 10.23 -26.56
C ALA A 26 9.19 10.05 -27.10
N LEU A 27 8.17 10.49 -26.35
CA LEU A 27 6.77 10.42 -26.79
C LEU A 27 6.51 11.25 -28.06
N ARG A 28 7.13 12.44 -28.17
CA ARG A 28 7.04 13.29 -29.38
C ARG A 28 7.77 12.72 -30.59
N ALA A 29 8.83 11.95 -30.37
CA ALA A 29 9.57 11.26 -31.43
C ALA A 29 8.79 10.05 -31.99
N GLY A 30 7.81 9.55 -31.24
CA GLY A 30 6.90 8.48 -31.69
C GLY A 30 6.96 7.22 -30.82
N ALA A 31 7.67 7.26 -29.69
CA ALA A 31 7.62 6.18 -28.71
C ALA A 31 6.18 5.99 -28.22
N ARG A 32 5.74 4.73 -28.11
CA ARG A 32 4.39 4.41 -27.65
C ARG A 32 4.36 4.42 -26.12
N ALA A 33 3.39 5.10 -25.52
CA ALA A 33 3.20 5.09 -24.06
C ALA A 33 2.96 3.67 -23.52
N GLU A 34 2.38 2.81 -24.36
CA GLU A 34 2.11 1.38 -24.12
C GLU A 34 3.33 0.44 -24.36
N SER A 35 4.55 0.99 -24.48
CA SER A 35 5.72 0.14 -24.73
C SER A 35 6.07 -0.70 -23.51
N SER A 36 6.53 -1.92 -23.75
CA SER A 36 7.12 -2.81 -22.75
C SER A 36 8.56 -3.15 -23.14
N ASP A 37 9.41 -3.45 -22.15
CA ASP A 37 10.73 -4.01 -22.39
C ASP A 37 10.67 -5.52 -22.73
N GLU A 38 11.83 -6.17 -22.82
CA GLU A 38 11.94 -7.60 -23.15
C GLU A 38 11.37 -8.54 -22.07
N GLU A 39 11.24 -8.05 -20.84
CA GLU A 39 10.67 -8.78 -19.70
C GLU A 39 9.17 -8.54 -19.56
N GLY A 40 8.56 -7.72 -20.44
CA GLY A 40 7.16 -7.37 -20.38
C GLY A 40 6.85 -6.23 -19.41
N THR A 41 7.88 -5.56 -18.86
CA THR A 41 7.71 -4.41 -17.98
C THR A 41 7.22 -3.21 -18.78
N THR A 42 6.03 -2.71 -18.47
CA THR A 42 5.49 -1.51 -19.12
C THR A 42 6.17 -0.24 -18.62
N ALA A 43 6.29 0.76 -19.51
CA ALA A 43 6.81 2.07 -19.14
C ALA A 43 6.04 2.71 -17.97
N LEU A 44 4.71 2.53 -17.93
CA LEU A 44 3.86 3.07 -16.86
C LEU A 44 4.12 2.38 -15.52
N TYR A 45 4.23 1.04 -15.52
CA TYR A 45 4.59 0.31 -14.31
C TYR A 45 5.95 0.72 -13.78
N LEU A 46 6.97 0.81 -14.65
CA LEU A 46 8.31 1.22 -14.27
C LEU A 46 8.34 2.64 -13.65
N ALA A 47 7.63 3.58 -14.26
CA ALA A 47 7.49 4.94 -13.73
C ALA A 47 6.76 4.95 -12.37
N ALA A 48 5.77 4.07 -12.21
CA ALA A 48 4.98 3.96 -10.99
C ALA A 48 5.80 3.42 -9.81
N VAL A 49 6.58 2.35 -10.00
CA VAL A 49 7.41 1.75 -8.93
C VAL A 49 8.60 2.62 -8.52
N HIS A 50 9.10 3.45 -9.45
CA HIS A 50 10.21 4.38 -9.20
C HIS A 50 9.79 5.78 -8.71
N ASP A 51 8.53 5.96 -8.30
CA ASP A 51 7.98 7.24 -7.82
C ASP A 51 8.25 8.41 -8.79
N ARG A 52 7.90 8.24 -10.06
CA ARG A 52 8.04 9.29 -11.10
C ARG A 52 6.67 9.88 -11.45
N PRO A 53 6.05 10.71 -10.59
CA PRO A 53 4.69 11.22 -10.82
C PRO A 53 4.57 12.06 -12.09
N GLY A 54 5.62 12.78 -12.49
CA GLY A 54 5.66 13.53 -13.75
C GLY A 54 5.57 12.61 -14.97
N ALA A 55 6.50 11.65 -15.08
CA ALA A 55 6.48 10.61 -16.10
C ALA A 55 5.15 9.82 -16.13
N VAL A 56 4.61 9.43 -14.98
CA VAL A 56 3.29 8.75 -14.90
C VAL A 56 2.19 9.59 -15.53
N ARG A 57 2.10 10.88 -15.18
CA ARG A 57 1.10 11.79 -15.78
C ARG A 57 1.30 11.96 -17.28
N LEU A 58 2.54 12.03 -17.76
CA LEU A 58 2.87 12.13 -19.18
C LEU A 58 2.45 10.87 -19.96
N LEU A 59 2.75 9.68 -19.42
CA LEU A 59 2.39 8.40 -20.03
C LEU A 59 0.87 8.22 -20.09
N LEU A 60 0.15 8.51 -19.01
CA LEU A 60 -1.31 8.48 -18.95
C LEU A 60 -1.93 9.48 -19.94
N ALA A 61 -1.40 10.70 -20.02
CA ALA A 61 -1.84 11.71 -21.00
C ALA A 61 -1.56 11.30 -22.45
N ALA A 62 -0.53 10.46 -22.67
CA ALA A 62 -0.22 9.87 -23.96
C ALA A 62 -1.01 8.59 -24.27
N GLY A 63 -1.97 8.22 -23.41
CA GLY A 63 -2.90 7.12 -23.62
C GLY A 63 -2.44 5.77 -23.09
N ALA A 64 -1.49 5.75 -22.14
CA ALA A 64 -1.20 4.51 -21.40
C ALA A 64 -2.43 4.06 -20.61
N ASP A 65 -2.74 2.76 -20.67
CA ASP A 65 -3.82 2.14 -19.89
C ASP A 65 -3.36 1.98 -18.43
N PRO A 66 -4.02 2.64 -17.46
CA PRO A 66 -3.64 2.58 -16.05
C PRO A 66 -3.76 1.18 -15.44
N ASP A 67 -4.55 0.28 -16.03
CA ASP A 67 -4.78 -1.08 -15.55
C ASP A 67 -3.99 -2.13 -16.34
N ARG A 68 -3.11 -1.71 -17.27
CA ARG A 68 -2.34 -2.67 -18.05
C ARG A 68 -1.37 -3.44 -17.17
N ALA A 69 -1.55 -4.75 -17.15
CA ALA A 69 -0.66 -5.66 -16.45
C ALA A 69 0.74 -5.68 -17.09
N SER A 70 1.73 -5.87 -16.23
CA SER A 70 3.16 -5.70 -16.51
C SER A 70 3.94 -6.91 -15.99
N GLY A 71 5.22 -6.95 -16.34
CA GLY A 71 6.16 -7.95 -15.84
C GLY A 71 6.09 -9.29 -16.59
N PRO A 72 6.98 -10.24 -16.24
CA PRO A 72 7.19 -11.47 -17.00
C PRO A 72 5.96 -12.39 -17.00
N GLU A 73 5.18 -12.36 -15.93
CA GLU A 73 3.95 -13.15 -15.77
C GLU A 73 2.71 -12.38 -16.25
N GLY A 74 2.86 -11.09 -16.58
CA GLY A 74 1.78 -10.23 -17.06
C GLY A 74 0.69 -10.01 -16.01
N SER A 75 1.08 -9.87 -14.75
CA SER A 75 0.19 -9.80 -13.60
C SER A 75 0.41 -8.54 -12.74
N ASP A 76 1.57 -7.89 -12.83
CA ASP A 76 1.90 -6.71 -12.03
C ASP A 76 1.09 -5.49 -12.45
N LEU A 77 0.46 -4.80 -11.49
CA LEU A 77 -0.36 -3.62 -11.77
C LEU A 77 0.35 -2.33 -11.33
N PRO A 78 0.37 -1.25 -12.16
CA PRO A 78 0.99 0.02 -11.79
C PRO A 78 0.51 0.58 -10.46
N LEU A 79 -0.79 0.45 -10.16
CA LEU A 79 -1.39 0.92 -8.91
C LEU A 79 -0.92 0.10 -7.70
N CYS A 80 -0.73 -1.22 -7.85
CA CYS A 80 -0.18 -2.08 -6.79
C CYS A 80 1.29 -1.75 -6.52
N GLY A 81 2.10 -1.60 -7.56
CA GLY A 81 3.51 -1.21 -7.44
C GLY A 81 3.68 0.15 -6.74
N ALA A 82 2.89 1.15 -7.13
CA ALA A 82 2.88 2.46 -6.47
C ALA A 82 2.41 2.38 -5.00
N ALA A 83 1.41 1.54 -4.71
CA ALA A 83 0.90 1.36 -3.36
C ALA A 83 1.89 0.66 -2.44
N CYS A 84 2.63 -0.33 -2.96
CA CYS A 84 3.72 -1.01 -2.27
C CYS A 84 4.82 -0.03 -1.85
N GLY A 85 5.25 0.83 -2.78
CA GLY A 85 6.24 1.87 -2.52
C GLY A 85 5.76 2.98 -1.57
N GLY A 86 4.44 3.14 -1.39
CA GLY A 86 3.89 4.27 -0.66
C GLY A 86 3.87 5.58 -1.47
N HIS A 87 3.92 5.48 -2.80
CA HIS A 87 4.05 6.58 -3.75
C HIS A 87 2.71 7.30 -3.94
N THR A 88 2.27 8.04 -2.93
CA THR A 88 0.92 8.60 -2.84
C THR A 88 0.56 9.50 -4.04
N GLU A 89 1.50 10.28 -4.55
CA GLU A 89 1.27 11.15 -5.71
C GLU A 89 1.07 10.37 -7.01
N VAL A 90 1.80 9.26 -7.19
CA VAL A 90 1.60 8.33 -8.30
C VAL A 90 0.23 7.64 -8.18
N VAL A 91 -0.12 7.16 -7.00
CA VAL A 91 -1.42 6.53 -6.73
C VAL A 91 -2.58 7.47 -7.08
N ARG A 92 -2.51 8.74 -6.66
CA ARG A 92 -3.50 9.76 -7.02
C ARG A 92 -3.58 9.97 -8.54
N ALA A 93 -2.45 10.00 -9.23
CA ALA A 93 -2.42 10.18 -10.69
C ALA A 93 -3.06 8.99 -11.43
N LEU A 94 -2.76 7.76 -11.01
CA LEU A 94 -3.35 6.54 -11.58
C LEU A 94 -4.87 6.48 -11.36
N LEU A 95 -5.33 6.74 -10.13
CA LEU A 95 -6.76 6.78 -9.80
C LEU A 95 -7.50 7.87 -10.60
N ALA A 96 -6.89 9.06 -10.72
CA ALA A 96 -7.46 10.15 -11.51
C ALA A 96 -7.56 9.82 -13.02
N ALA A 97 -6.71 8.92 -13.52
CA ALA A 97 -6.77 8.40 -14.88
C ALA A 97 -7.72 7.20 -15.05
N GLY A 98 -8.40 6.78 -13.98
CA GLY A 98 -9.40 5.72 -14.02
C GLY A 98 -8.87 4.32 -13.67
N ALA A 99 -7.69 4.21 -13.05
CA ALA A 99 -7.21 2.94 -12.51
C ALA A 99 -8.25 2.31 -11.57
N ARG A 100 -8.50 1.01 -11.69
CA ARG A 100 -9.43 0.29 -10.82
C ARG A 100 -8.71 -0.17 -9.54
N PRO A 101 -9.07 0.38 -8.35
CA PRO A 101 -8.33 0.10 -7.11
C PRO A 101 -8.43 -1.34 -6.60
N ASP A 102 -9.50 -2.04 -6.96
CA ASP A 102 -9.81 -3.39 -6.48
C ASP A 102 -9.35 -4.49 -7.43
N LEU A 103 -8.57 -4.14 -8.46
CA LEU A 103 -7.94 -5.14 -9.31
C LEU A 103 -6.94 -5.96 -8.51
N ARG A 104 -6.96 -7.26 -8.80
CA ARG A 104 -6.06 -8.22 -8.21
C ARG A 104 -4.93 -8.52 -9.17
N GLU A 105 -3.71 -8.32 -8.70
CA GLU A 105 -2.52 -8.87 -9.35
C GLU A 105 -2.36 -10.35 -8.97
N GLU A 106 -1.20 -10.92 -9.30
CA GLU A 106 -0.89 -12.30 -8.93
C GLU A 106 -1.01 -12.53 -7.43
N PHE A 107 -1.31 -13.78 -7.07
CA PHE A 107 -1.58 -14.20 -5.70
C PHE A 107 -2.76 -13.45 -5.03
N GLY A 108 -3.53 -12.65 -5.78
CA GLY A 108 -4.74 -12.02 -5.29
C GLY A 108 -4.53 -10.73 -4.50
N PHE A 109 -3.33 -10.14 -4.54
CA PHE A 109 -3.04 -8.87 -3.89
C PHE A 109 -3.70 -7.71 -4.63
N MET A 110 -4.05 -6.65 -3.89
CA MET A 110 -4.65 -5.41 -4.40
C MET A 110 -3.95 -4.21 -3.77
N ALA A 111 -4.04 -3.05 -4.40
CA ALA A 111 -3.30 -1.85 -3.99
C ALA A 111 -3.54 -1.47 -2.51
N LEU A 112 -4.80 -1.54 -2.05
CA LEU A 112 -5.13 -1.24 -0.65
C LEU A 112 -4.45 -2.20 0.33
N ARG A 113 -4.38 -3.50 -0.01
CA ARG A 113 -3.72 -4.50 0.83
C ARG A 113 -2.22 -4.23 0.99
N TRP A 114 -1.53 -3.83 -0.09
CA TRP A 114 -0.12 -3.42 -0.02
C TRP A 114 0.06 -2.21 0.90
N ALA A 115 -0.73 -1.17 0.68
CA ALA A 115 -0.65 0.06 1.44
C ALA A 115 -0.92 -0.17 2.95
N VAL A 116 -1.95 -0.95 3.30
CA VAL A 116 -2.26 -1.27 4.70
C VAL A 116 -1.17 -2.13 5.33
N GLY A 117 -0.72 -3.20 4.66
CA GLY A 117 0.28 -4.13 5.20
C GLY A 117 1.64 -3.48 5.43
N LEU A 118 2.01 -2.50 4.60
CA LEU A 118 3.25 -1.73 4.74
C LEU A 118 3.07 -0.44 5.53
N GLY A 119 1.87 -0.17 6.07
CA GLY A 119 1.58 1.01 6.90
C GLY A 119 1.73 2.34 6.15
N ARG A 120 1.40 2.38 4.86
CA ARG A 120 1.44 3.58 4.01
C ARG A 120 0.17 4.40 4.19
N ALA A 121 -0.02 5.01 5.37
CA ALA A 121 -1.27 5.66 5.76
C ALA A 121 -1.80 6.68 4.72
N ALA A 122 -0.94 7.59 4.22
CA ALA A 122 -1.34 8.57 3.20
C ALA A 122 -1.80 7.91 1.88
N THR A 123 -1.20 6.79 1.52
CA THR A 123 -1.60 5.99 0.35
C THR A 123 -2.91 5.24 0.59
N VAL A 124 -3.13 4.71 1.80
CA VAL A 124 -4.41 4.11 2.20
C VAL A 124 -5.54 5.14 2.07
N GLU A 125 -5.34 6.35 2.62
CA GLU A 125 -6.29 7.45 2.52
C GLU A 125 -6.60 7.80 1.04
N ALA A 126 -5.57 7.85 0.19
CA ALA A 126 -5.74 8.13 -1.24
C ALA A 126 -6.50 7.01 -1.99
N LEU A 127 -6.21 5.74 -1.70
CA LEU A 127 -6.90 4.60 -2.32
C LEU A 127 -8.38 4.54 -1.92
N LEU A 128 -8.68 4.72 -0.63
CA LEU A 128 -10.06 4.75 -0.13
C LEU A 128 -10.84 5.93 -0.74
N ALA A 129 -10.24 7.12 -0.80
CA ALA A 129 -10.83 8.27 -1.48
C ALA A 129 -11.02 8.04 -2.99
N GLY A 130 -10.17 7.21 -3.59
CA GLY A 130 -10.26 6.75 -4.98
C GLY A 130 -11.27 5.60 -5.21
N GLY A 131 -11.99 5.18 -4.18
CA GLY A 131 -13.05 4.17 -4.29
C GLY A 131 -12.59 2.72 -4.08
N ALA A 132 -11.41 2.49 -3.47
CA ALA A 132 -11.04 1.14 -3.03
C ALA A 132 -12.03 0.63 -1.98
N ASP A 133 -12.47 -0.62 -2.11
CA ASP A 133 -13.38 -1.24 -1.13
C ASP A 133 -12.60 -1.75 0.10
N PRO A 134 -12.78 -1.16 1.30
CA PRO A 134 -12.08 -1.61 2.51
C PRO A 134 -12.53 -2.98 3.02
N LEU A 135 -13.62 -3.54 2.49
CA LEU A 135 -14.18 -4.81 2.90
C LEU A 135 -13.65 -5.99 2.08
N LEU A 136 -12.97 -5.73 0.97
CA LEU A 136 -12.31 -6.79 0.22
C LEU A 136 -11.13 -7.34 1.02
N PRO A 137 -11.14 -8.65 1.34
CA PRO A 137 -10.07 -9.23 2.11
C PRO A 137 -8.84 -9.46 1.22
N GLY A 138 -7.68 -9.54 1.88
CA GLY A 138 -6.46 -9.95 1.23
C GLY A 138 -6.48 -11.41 0.77
N PRO A 139 -5.40 -11.89 0.15
CA PRO A 139 -5.32 -13.22 -0.45
C PRO A 139 -5.68 -14.39 0.46
N GLN A 140 -5.39 -14.28 1.76
CA GLN A 140 -5.65 -15.32 2.75
C GLN A 140 -6.99 -15.11 3.49
N GLY A 141 -7.82 -14.17 3.02
CA GLY A 141 -9.09 -13.83 3.66
C GLY A 141 -8.94 -12.84 4.82
N GLU A 142 -7.77 -12.21 4.97
CA GLU A 142 -7.51 -11.27 6.06
C GLU A 142 -8.27 -9.93 5.83
N PRO A 143 -9.10 -9.48 6.80
CA PRO A 143 -9.77 -8.19 6.69
C PRO A 143 -8.77 -7.03 6.82
N MET A 144 -8.93 -5.98 6.02
CA MET A 144 -8.03 -4.81 6.06
C MET A 144 -7.97 -4.17 7.45
N LEU A 145 -9.08 -4.14 8.19
CA LEU A 145 -9.13 -3.57 9.55
C LEU A 145 -8.23 -4.33 10.53
N VAL A 146 -8.22 -5.67 10.46
CA VAL A 146 -7.36 -6.51 11.29
C VAL A 146 -5.89 -6.29 10.93
N LEU A 147 -5.58 -6.22 9.64
CA LEU A 147 -4.22 -5.94 9.17
C LEU A 147 -3.73 -4.55 9.57
N GLY A 148 -4.58 -3.52 9.50
CA GLY A 148 -4.27 -2.17 9.97
C GLY A 148 -3.98 -2.15 11.48
N ALA A 149 -4.75 -2.93 12.26
CA ALA A 149 -4.50 -3.10 13.69
C ALA A 149 -3.17 -3.81 13.98
N GLN A 150 -2.85 -4.86 13.23
CA GLN A 150 -1.54 -5.54 13.31
C GLN A 150 -0.39 -4.58 13.04
N ARG A 151 -0.52 -3.78 11.97
CA ARG A 151 0.51 -2.84 11.54
C ARG A 151 0.77 -1.71 12.54
N GLY A 152 -0.24 -1.38 13.35
CA GLY A 152 -0.13 -0.43 14.45
C GLY A 152 -0.27 1.04 14.07
N SER A 153 -0.83 1.36 12.89
CA SER A 153 -1.04 2.74 12.43
C SER A 153 -2.47 3.23 12.73
N PRO A 154 -2.68 4.11 13.73
CA PRO A 154 -3.99 4.66 14.04
C PRO A 154 -4.62 5.40 12.86
N ARG A 155 -3.85 6.13 12.05
CA ARG A 155 -4.37 6.82 10.85
C ARG A 155 -4.95 5.84 9.84
N THR A 156 -4.25 4.72 9.59
CA THR A 156 -4.75 3.65 8.73
C THR A 156 -6.07 3.08 9.25
N VAL A 157 -6.15 2.78 10.54
CA VAL A 157 -7.38 2.25 11.16
C VAL A 157 -8.53 3.26 11.09
N ARG A 158 -8.28 4.54 11.43
CA ARG A 158 -9.28 5.61 11.32
C ARG A 158 -9.80 5.75 9.90
N ALA A 159 -8.92 5.70 8.90
CA ALA A 159 -9.29 5.76 7.50
C ALA A 159 -10.19 4.57 7.11
N LEU A 160 -9.80 3.33 7.46
CA LEU A 160 -10.61 2.15 7.19
C LEU A 160 -12.01 2.24 7.83
N LEU A 161 -12.09 2.65 9.11
CA LEU A 161 -13.37 2.85 9.81
C LEU A 161 -14.23 3.92 9.13
N ALA A 162 -13.64 5.05 8.72
CA ALA A 162 -14.35 6.13 8.05
C ALA A 162 -14.97 5.73 6.70
N TYR A 163 -14.39 4.72 6.03
CA TYR A 163 -14.89 4.16 4.78
C TYR A 163 -15.73 2.88 4.97
N GLY A 164 -16.15 2.58 6.20
CA GLY A 164 -17.16 1.55 6.48
C GLY A 164 -16.60 0.20 6.94
N ALA A 165 -15.28 0.06 7.13
CA ALA A 165 -14.77 -1.09 7.85
C ALA A 165 -15.27 -1.04 9.31
N GLY A 166 -15.72 -2.18 9.85
CA GLY A 166 -16.31 -2.23 11.19
C GLY A 166 -17.75 -1.71 11.28
N ALA A 167 -18.42 -1.47 10.15
CA ALA A 167 -19.85 -1.18 10.11
C ALA A 167 -20.70 -2.35 10.70
N PRO A 168 -21.98 -2.13 11.04
CA PRO A 168 -22.85 -3.18 11.58
C PRO A 168 -22.84 -4.47 10.74
N GLY A 169 -22.72 -5.62 11.40
CA GLY A 169 -22.49 -6.92 10.75
C GLY A 169 -21.02 -7.32 10.60
N GLN A 170 -20.08 -6.48 11.04
CA GLN A 170 -18.64 -6.76 11.07
C GLN A 170 -18.08 -6.89 12.49
N GLU A 171 -18.91 -7.23 13.47
CA GLU A 171 -18.54 -7.30 14.88
C GLU A 171 -17.35 -8.25 15.11
N ALA A 172 -17.36 -9.42 14.46
CA ALA A 172 -16.26 -10.37 14.56
C ALA A 172 -14.93 -9.83 14.00
N VAL A 173 -14.98 -8.94 12.99
CA VAL A 173 -13.80 -8.29 12.42
C VAL A 173 -13.27 -7.23 13.38
N VAL A 174 -14.15 -6.43 13.97
CA VAL A 174 -13.79 -5.44 14.99
C VAL A 174 -13.19 -6.11 16.23
N ASP A 175 -13.81 -7.20 16.70
CA ASP A 175 -13.30 -8.00 17.82
C ASP A 175 -11.90 -8.56 17.54
N ALA A 176 -11.69 -9.10 16.33
CA ALA A 176 -10.37 -9.61 15.92
C ALA A 176 -9.32 -8.50 15.85
N ALA A 177 -9.67 -7.34 15.29
CA ALA A 177 -8.79 -6.18 15.22
C ALA A 177 -8.44 -5.65 16.62
N LEU A 178 -9.42 -5.57 17.52
CA LEU A 178 -9.24 -5.11 18.90
C LEU A 178 -8.38 -6.09 19.71
N ALA A 179 -8.61 -7.40 19.55
CA ALA A 179 -7.81 -8.44 20.20
C ALA A 179 -6.33 -8.31 19.81
N GLU A 180 -6.07 -8.07 18.52
CA GLU A 180 -4.72 -7.94 18.00
C GLU A 180 -4.04 -6.63 18.42
N ALA A 181 -4.77 -5.52 18.41
CA ALA A 181 -4.30 -4.23 18.93
C ALA A 181 -3.94 -4.34 20.42
N ARG A 182 -4.78 -4.94 21.26
CA ARG A 182 -4.50 -5.13 22.69
C ARG A 182 -3.29 -6.05 22.93
N ARG A 183 -3.19 -7.12 22.14
CA ARG A 183 -2.05 -8.06 22.21
C ARG A 183 -0.74 -7.31 21.96
N LEU A 184 -0.69 -6.47 20.93
CA LEU A 184 0.51 -5.73 20.54
C LEU A 184 0.78 -4.49 21.40
N ALA A 185 -0.25 -3.86 21.98
CA ALA A 185 -0.09 -2.71 22.89
C ALA A 185 0.72 -3.06 24.16
N GLY A 186 0.72 -4.33 24.58
CA GLY A 186 1.52 -4.81 25.71
C GLY A 186 2.93 -5.28 25.33
N VAL A 187 3.30 -5.23 24.05
CA VAL A 187 4.56 -5.75 23.53
C VAL A 187 5.57 -4.61 23.37
N ASP A 188 6.81 -4.87 23.76
CA ASP A 188 7.94 -4.03 23.38
C ASP A 188 8.28 -4.29 21.91
N VAL A 189 7.88 -3.36 21.04
CA VAL A 189 7.98 -3.50 19.59
C VAL A 189 9.41 -3.79 19.13
N GLU A 190 10.42 -3.15 19.73
CA GLU A 190 11.83 -3.37 19.39
C GLU A 190 12.22 -4.83 19.66
N ARG A 191 11.89 -5.33 20.86
CA ARG A 191 12.19 -6.72 21.25
C ARG A 191 11.45 -7.73 20.38
N GLU A 192 10.22 -7.44 20.01
CA GLU A 192 9.43 -8.33 19.18
C GLU A 192 9.95 -8.40 17.75
N LEU A 193 10.35 -7.26 17.17
CA LEU A 193 10.98 -7.22 15.85
C LEU A 193 12.32 -7.97 15.86
N LEU A 194 13.15 -7.74 16.87
CA LEU A 194 14.41 -8.48 17.07
C LEU A 194 14.17 -9.98 17.17
N ARG A 195 13.22 -10.42 18.01
CA ARG A 195 12.88 -11.85 18.17
C ARG A 195 12.51 -12.49 16.84
N ARG A 196 11.64 -11.84 16.05
CA ARG A 196 11.21 -12.37 14.73
C ARG A 196 12.37 -12.46 13.74
N LEU A 197 13.22 -11.43 13.72
CA LEU A 197 14.40 -11.39 12.86
C LEU A 197 15.41 -12.48 13.25
N GLU A 198 15.66 -12.70 14.54
CA GLU A 198 16.53 -13.77 15.03
C GLU A 198 15.96 -15.18 14.75
N GLU A 199 14.64 -15.34 14.82
CA GLU A 199 13.97 -16.61 14.44
C GLU A 199 14.14 -16.94 12.97
N ALA A 200 14.12 -15.93 12.09
CA ALA A 200 14.26 -16.11 10.65
C ALA A 200 15.72 -16.23 10.19
N TYR A 201 16.61 -15.41 10.74
CA TYR A 201 18.00 -15.27 10.25
C TYR A 201 19.06 -15.86 11.18
N GLY A 202 18.65 -16.34 12.34
CA GLY A 202 19.52 -16.87 13.38
C GLY A 202 19.98 -15.79 14.38
N PRO A 203 20.36 -16.19 15.59
CA PRO A 203 20.83 -15.27 16.62
C PRO A 203 22.25 -14.77 16.35
N GLY A 204 22.62 -13.67 17.02
CA GLY A 204 24.01 -13.20 17.09
C GLY A 204 24.46 -12.28 15.96
N LEU A 205 23.52 -11.78 15.15
CA LEU A 205 23.77 -10.67 14.24
C LEU A 205 23.67 -9.35 15.02
N ASP A 206 24.53 -8.38 14.69
CA ASP A 206 24.41 -7.03 15.23
C ASP A 206 23.09 -6.43 14.77
N ALA A 207 22.40 -5.69 15.63
CA ALA A 207 21.14 -5.06 15.29
C ALA A 207 21.22 -3.54 15.43
N LEU A 208 20.72 -2.84 14.42
CA LEU A 208 20.48 -1.40 14.45
C LEU A 208 18.99 -1.16 14.69
N VAL A 209 18.68 -0.34 15.69
CA VAL A 209 17.31 0.08 15.97
C VAL A 209 17.17 1.57 15.67
N ARG A 210 16.15 1.90 14.88
CA ARG A 210 15.73 3.27 14.63
C ARG A 210 14.31 3.48 15.12
N ARG A 211 14.06 4.67 15.67
CA ARG A 211 12.73 5.16 16.00
C ARG A 211 12.51 6.45 15.23
N ASP A 212 11.53 6.45 14.34
CA ASP A 212 11.26 7.57 13.44
C ASP A 212 9.83 8.07 13.70
N PRO A 213 9.67 9.18 14.46
CA PRO A 213 8.36 9.79 14.68
C PRO A 213 7.95 10.63 13.47
N VAL A 214 6.82 10.31 12.87
CA VAL A 214 6.23 11.03 11.72
C VAL A 214 4.77 11.30 12.01
N ASP A 215 4.37 12.58 11.96
CA ASP A 215 2.99 13.04 12.19
C ASP A 215 2.33 12.51 13.49
N GLY A 216 3.12 12.30 14.54
CA GLY A 216 2.63 11.79 15.83
C GLY A 216 2.51 10.27 15.92
N GLU A 217 2.78 9.53 14.84
CA GLU A 217 2.99 8.09 14.86
C GLU A 217 4.49 7.80 14.99
N GLU A 218 4.88 6.82 15.80
CA GLU A 218 6.27 6.35 15.86
C GLU A 218 6.39 5.00 15.17
N THR A 219 7.34 4.92 14.23
CA THR A 219 7.74 3.65 13.60
C THR A 219 9.05 3.20 14.20
N VAL A 220 9.08 1.97 14.69
CA VAL A 220 10.31 1.30 15.14
C VAL A 220 10.79 0.43 14.00
N THR A 221 12.02 0.64 13.54
CA THR A 221 12.69 -0.18 12.54
C THR A 221 13.85 -0.91 13.20
N VAL A 222 13.98 -2.20 12.94
CA VAL A 222 15.09 -3.03 13.38
C VAL A 222 15.75 -3.64 12.15
N GLU A 223 17.06 -3.45 12.01
CA GLU A 223 17.85 -4.01 10.93
C GLU A 223 18.95 -4.90 11.49
N LEU A 224 19.02 -6.15 11.03
CA LEU A 224 20.15 -7.04 11.28
C LEU A 224 21.29 -6.71 10.32
N LEU A 225 22.48 -6.57 10.87
CA LEU A 225 23.69 -6.23 10.15
C LEU A 225 24.57 -7.48 9.97
N ARG A 226 25.02 -7.71 8.74
CA ARG A 226 26.07 -8.69 8.42
C ARG A 226 27.28 -7.92 7.92
N ASP A 227 28.40 -8.05 8.63
CA ASP A 227 29.64 -7.31 8.33
C ASP A 227 29.45 -5.78 8.28
N GLY A 228 28.55 -5.25 9.13
CA GLY A 228 28.22 -3.82 9.20
C GLY A 228 27.28 -3.32 8.11
N VAL A 229 26.74 -4.20 7.27
CA VAL A 229 25.77 -3.88 6.20
C VAL A 229 24.40 -4.44 6.54
N PRO A 230 23.30 -3.67 6.38
CA PRO A 230 21.95 -4.19 6.56
C PRO A 230 21.69 -5.40 5.66
N ALA A 231 21.30 -6.51 6.28
CA ALA A 231 21.04 -7.78 5.61
C ALA A 231 19.56 -8.18 5.68
N ALA A 232 18.88 -7.80 6.75
CA ALA A 232 17.45 -8.00 6.93
C ALA A 232 16.90 -6.89 7.81
N GLY A 233 15.63 -6.53 7.62
CA GLY A 233 15.01 -5.52 8.46
C GLY A 233 13.51 -5.71 8.54
N ALA A 234 12.94 -5.23 9.63
CA ALA A 234 11.50 -5.19 9.84
C ALA A 234 11.13 -3.94 10.61
N ASP A 235 9.95 -3.40 10.35
CA ASP A 235 9.44 -2.23 11.03
C ASP A 235 8.00 -2.43 11.52
N LEU A 236 7.60 -1.65 12.52
CA LEU A 236 6.24 -1.66 13.05
C LEU A 236 5.91 -0.31 13.70
N HIS A 237 4.66 0.15 13.54
CA HIS A 237 4.18 1.35 14.23
C HIS A 237 3.82 1.00 15.68
N THR A 238 3.91 1.97 16.60
CA THR A 238 3.67 1.75 18.04
C THR A 238 2.26 2.11 18.51
N GLY A 239 1.36 2.49 17.59
CA GLY A 239 0.04 3.04 17.90
C GLY A 239 -1.02 2.04 18.36
N HIS A 240 -0.65 0.81 18.72
CA HIS A 240 -1.60 -0.26 19.07
C HIS A 240 -2.52 0.08 20.25
N ALA A 241 -2.03 0.80 21.25
CA ALA A 241 -2.85 1.23 22.40
C ALA A 241 -3.94 2.25 21.98
N GLU A 242 -3.62 3.17 21.07
CA GLU A 242 -4.59 4.11 20.52
C GLU A 242 -5.62 3.38 19.64
N ILE A 243 -5.17 2.43 18.82
CA ILE A 243 -6.05 1.59 18.00
C ILE A 243 -7.04 0.83 18.88
N ALA A 244 -6.59 0.25 19.99
CA ALA A 244 -7.48 -0.45 20.92
C ALA A 244 -8.57 0.50 21.45
N ALA A 245 -8.20 1.71 21.87
CA ALA A 245 -9.16 2.71 22.34
C ALA A 245 -10.16 3.13 21.23
N LEU A 246 -9.69 3.29 19.99
CA LEU A 246 -10.54 3.63 18.84
C LEU A 246 -11.58 2.56 18.54
N LEU A 247 -11.18 1.29 18.57
CA LEU A 247 -12.07 0.17 18.29
C LEU A 247 -13.08 -0.04 19.44
N GLU A 248 -12.69 0.18 20.69
CA GLU A 248 -13.60 0.16 21.84
C GLU A 248 -14.68 1.25 21.74
N GLU A 249 -14.31 2.46 21.32
CA GLU A 249 -15.25 3.57 21.08
C GLU A 249 -16.23 3.24 19.93
N ALA A 250 -15.72 2.64 18.85
CA ALA A 250 -16.55 2.20 17.73
C ALA A 250 -17.57 1.12 18.13
N GLN A 251 -17.25 0.26 19.10
CA GLN A 251 -18.19 -0.72 19.64
C GLN A 251 -19.23 -0.08 20.58
N GLY A 252 -18.79 0.78 21.52
CA GLY A 252 -19.66 1.38 22.54
C GLY A 252 -20.74 2.32 21.99
N THR A 253 -20.53 2.88 20.80
CA THR A 253 -21.54 3.72 20.13
C THR A 253 -22.74 2.93 19.60
N THR A 254 -22.62 1.61 19.41
CA THR A 254 -23.72 0.77 18.91
C THR A 254 -24.76 0.39 19.98
N GLU A 255 -24.42 0.46 21.27
CA GLU A 255 -25.31 0.00 22.37
C GLU A 255 -26.27 1.08 22.90
N THR A 256 -26.15 2.36 22.51
CA THR A 256 -26.91 3.48 23.11
C THR A 256 -27.98 4.10 22.19
N THR A 257 -28.60 3.35 21.27
CA THR A 257 -29.77 3.84 20.52
C THR A 257 -30.99 2.93 20.66
N GLY A 258 -31.51 2.85 21.89
CA GLY A 258 -32.90 2.46 22.14
C GLY A 258 -33.80 3.70 22.10
N ALA A 259 -34.64 3.83 21.07
CA ALA A 259 -35.68 4.86 21.01
C ALA A 259 -36.73 4.67 22.12
N PRO A 260 -37.40 5.75 22.58
CA PRO A 260 -38.65 6.12 21.92
C PRO A 260 -38.91 7.63 21.80
N GLY A 261 -39.66 8.01 20.76
CA GLY A 261 -40.51 9.21 20.78
C GLY A 261 -40.26 10.24 19.67
N THR A 262 -41.07 10.18 18.62
CA THR A 262 -41.47 11.39 17.86
C THR A 262 -42.24 12.33 18.80
N PRO A 263 -42.00 13.64 18.72
CA PRO A 263 -43.00 14.48 18.04
C PRO A 263 -42.44 15.71 17.30
N GLY A 264 -43.06 16.00 16.15
CA GLY A 264 -43.45 17.36 15.74
C GLY A 264 -42.40 18.30 15.14
N THR A 265 -42.47 18.52 13.82
CA THR A 265 -42.16 19.82 13.19
C THR A 265 -43.32 20.79 13.50
N PRO A 266 -43.09 22.10 13.72
CA PRO A 266 -42.94 23.02 12.57
C PRO A 266 -42.07 24.28 12.81
N GLY A 267 -41.58 24.89 11.72
CA GLY A 267 -41.33 26.34 11.67
C GLY A 267 -40.03 26.78 10.98
N THR A 268 -40.13 27.16 9.70
CA THR A 268 -39.29 28.22 9.10
C THR A 268 -39.93 29.57 9.44
N PRO A 269 -39.16 30.66 9.67
CA PRO A 269 -38.83 31.55 8.55
C PRO A 269 -37.49 32.33 8.71
N GLY A 270 -37.01 32.92 7.60
CA GLY A 270 -36.20 34.15 7.68
C GLY A 270 -34.93 34.19 6.84
N THR A 271 -35.08 34.62 5.59
CA THR A 271 -34.05 35.15 4.69
C THR A 271 -33.56 36.54 5.11
N THR A 272 -32.24 36.78 5.04
CA THR A 272 -31.53 38.03 4.65
C THR A 272 -30.06 37.63 4.47
N ASP A 273 -29.53 37.43 3.27
CA ASP A 273 -29.05 38.42 2.31
C ASP A 273 -28.07 39.46 2.91
N THR A 274 -26.78 39.33 2.57
CA THR A 274 -25.94 40.43 2.06
C THR A 274 -24.62 39.88 1.51
N ALA A 275 -24.25 40.41 0.36
CA ALA A 275 -23.08 40.13 -0.46
C ALA A 275 -21.79 40.85 0.00
N ASP A 276 -20.64 40.32 -0.41
CA ASP A 276 -19.45 41.04 -0.96
C ASP A 276 -18.42 39.95 -1.34
N ALA A 277 -18.11 39.67 -2.61
CA ALA A 277 -17.36 40.42 -3.63
C ALA A 277 -15.84 40.56 -3.38
N SER A 278 -15.11 39.94 -4.33
CA SER A 278 -13.84 40.37 -4.95
C SER A 278 -12.46 40.19 -4.29
N ASP A 279 -11.55 39.82 -5.21
CA ASP A 279 -10.10 40.07 -5.31
C ASP A 279 -9.13 39.06 -4.67
N ALA A 280 -8.46 38.20 -5.45
CA ALA A 280 -7.39 38.42 -6.45
C ALA A 280 -5.99 38.55 -5.83
N SER A 281 -5.09 37.69 -6.34
CA SER A 281 -3.62 37.81 -6.40
C SER A 281 -2.85 38.28 -5.16
N ASP A 282 -1.93 37.47 -4.64
CA ASP A 282 -0.55 37.48 -5.14
C ASP A 282 0.32 36.48 -4.36
N ALA A 283 1.22 35.82 -5.08
CA ALA A 283 2.31 35.04 -4.51
C ALA A 283 3.37 35.98 -3.92
N PRO A 284 4.27 35.44 -3.06
CA PRO A 284 5.66 35.58 -3.49
C PRO A 284 6.47 34.29 -3.37
N SER A 285 7.28 34.10 -4.40
CA SER A 285 8.43 33.22 -4.47
C SER A 285 9.41 33.47 -3.34
N ALA A 286 9.95 32.38 -2.77
CA ALA A 286 11.24 32.40 -2.10
C ALA A 286 12.01 31.13 -2.46
N SER A 287 13.01 31.34 -3.31
CA SER A 287 14.09 30.45 -3.67
C SER A 287 14.88 29.97 -2.45
N VAL A 288 15.09 28.66 -2.33
CA VAL A 288 16.24 28.09 -1.62
C VAL A 288 16.86 27.03 -2.52
N THR A 289 18.14 27.22 -2.82
CA THR A 289 19.01 26.37 -3.65
C THR A 289 19.35 25.03 -2.97
N PRO A 290 19.67 23.98 -3.73
CA PRO A 290 19.96 22.66 -3.20
C PRO A 290 21.41 22.52 -2.73
N SER A 291 21.62 21.96 -1.53
CA SER A 291 22.91 21.42 -1.11
C SER A 291 22.99 19.95 -1.50
N ALA A 292 23.95 19.65 -2.38
CA ALA A 292 24.38 18.31 -2.72
C ALA A 292 25.01 17.61 -1.51
N SER A 293 24.59 16.37 -1.23
CA SER A 293 25.38 15.41 -0.45
C SER A 293 24.90 13.99 -0.72
N GLY A 294 25.78 13.20 -1.35
CA GLY A 294 25.91 11.75 -1.22
C GLY A 294 24.67 10.89 -1.40
N ALA A 295 24.50 10.33 -2.59
CA ALA A 295 23.69 9.13 -2.78
C ALA A 295 24.25 7.97 -1.94
N PRO A 296 23.47 7.33 -1.05
CA PRO A 296 23.74 5.98 -0.65
C PRO A 296 23.16 5.03 -1.71
N GLY A 297 23.96 4.06 -2.13
CA GLY A 297 23.52 2.98 -3.00
C GLY A 297 22.32 2.26 -2.39
N ILE A 298 21.39 1.88 -3.25
CA ILE A 298 20.22 1.09 -2.89
C ILE A 298 20.73 -0.24 -2.31
N PRO A 299 20.42 -0.62 -1.07
CA PRO A 299 20.58 -2.01 -0.65
C PRO A 299 19.66 -2.84 -1.53
N GLY A 300 20.16 -4.00 -2.00
CA GLY A 300 19.38 -4.93 -2.78
C GLY A 300 18.02 -5.17 -2.12
N THR A 301 16.99 -5.29 -2.95
CA THR A 301 15.67 -5.78 -2.57
C THR A 301 15.84 -6.85 -1.48
N PRO A 302 15.30 -6.68 -0.26
CA PRO A 302 15.18 -7.83 0.61
C PRO A 302 14.32 -8.83 -0.15
N ASP A 303 14.88 -10.03 -0.36
CA ASP A 303 14.10 -11.18 -0.84
C ASP A 303 12.78 -11.18 -0.07
N ALA A 304 11.67 -11.18 -0.81
CA ALA A 304 10.39 -11.51 -0.22
C ALA A 304 10.58 -12.78 0.61
N PRO A 305 10.03 -12.88 1.83
CA PRO A 305 10.06 -14.15 2.53
C PRO A 305 9.46 -15.20 1.59
N ASP A 306 10.26 -16.22 1.26
CA ASP A 306 9.82 -17.37 0.49
C ASP A 306 8.43 -17.77 0.99
N ALA A 307 7.42 -17.65 0.12
CA ALA A 307 6.13 -18.24 0.38
C ALA A 307 6.40 -19.73 0.68
N PRO A 308 5.88 -20.30 1.78
CA PRO A 308 6.14 -21.69 2.09
C PRO A 308 5.71 -22.55 0.91
N SER A 309 6.68 -23.26 0.33
CA SER A 309 6.43 -24.26 -0.70
C SER A 309 5.34 -25.21 -0.20
N ALA A 310 4.37 -25.52 -1.06
CA ALA A 310 3.19 -26.33 -0.76
C ALA A 310 3.49 -27.82 -0.43
N SER A 311 4.67 -28.13 0.11
CA SER A 311 5.07 -29.48 0.54
C SER A 311 5.12 -29.69 2.06
N ASP A 312 4.92 -28.66 2.89
CA ASP A 312 5.02 -28.78 4.37
C ASP A 312 3.73 -28.42 5.12
N ALA A 313 2.57 -28.81 4.58
CA ALA A 313 1.35 -28.89 5.39
C ALA A 313 1.35 -30.21 6.21
N PRO A 314 1.11 -30.18 7.54
CA PRO A 314 0.87 -31.40 8.30
C PRO A 314 -0.36 -32.12 7.73
N GLY A 315 -0.17 -33.35 7.26
CA GLY A 315 -1.22 -34.16 6.65
C GLY A 315 -2.41 -34.40 7.60
N PRO A 316 -3.62 -34.63 7.04
CA PRO A 316 -4.82 -34.84 7.85
C PRO A 316 -4.73 -36.12 8.70
N PRO A 317 -5.39 -36.17 9.88
CA PRO A 317 -5.33 -37.31 10.79
C PRO A 317 -5.88 -38.60 10.13
N GLY A 318 -5.17 -39.70 10.40
CA GLY A 318 -5.21 -40.93 9.63
C GLY A 318 -6.58 -41.60 9.47
N ALA A 319 -6.91 -41.92 8.22
CA ALA A 319 -7.88 -42.94 7.87
C ALA A 319 -7.28 -44.33 8.12
N MET A 320 -8.03 -45.18 8.83
CA MET A 320 -7.66 -46.55 9.16
C MET A 320 -7.41 -47.40 7.90
N PRO A 321 -6.44 -48.36 7.92
CA PRO A 321 -6.12 -49.16 6.76
C PRO A 321 -7.24 -50.17 6.45
N ALA A 322 -7.74 -50.12 5.22
CA ALA A 322 -8.57 -51.17 4.63
C ALA A 322 -7.75 -52.46 4.48
N GLY A 323 -8.33 -53.59 4.94
CA GLY A 323 -7.70 -54.90 4.87
C GLY A 323 -7.56 -55.44 3.43
N PRO A 324 -6.72 -56.47 3.23
CA PRO A 324 -6.42 -57.00 1.89
C PRO A 324 -7.62 -57.73 1.27
N PRO A 325 -7.74 -57.73 -0.07
CA PRO A 325 -8.85 -58.38 -0.76
C PRO A 325 -8.76 -59.91 -0.69
N THR A 326 -9.87 -60.55 -0.36
CA THR A 326 -10.06 -62.01 -0.49
C THR A 326 -10.23 -62.40 -1.96
N PRO A 327 -9.60 -63.50 -2.43
CA PRO A 327 -9.86 -64.05 -3.75
C PRO A 327 -11.03 -65.03 -3.69
N HIS A 328 -12.06 -64.84 -4.51
CA HIS A 328 -13.03 -65.87 -4.80
C HIS A 328 -13.44 -65.87 -6.27
N GLY A 329 -13.18 -67.01 -6.91
CA GLY A 329 -14.11 -67.72 -7.80
C GLY A 329 -14.23 -67.20 -9.22
#